data_AF-A0A955U5H7-F1
#
_entry.id   AF-A0A955U5H7-F1
#
_cell.length_a   1.000
_cell.length_b   1.000
_cell.length_c   1.000
_cell.angle_alpha   90.00
_cell.angle_beta   90.00
_cell.angle_gamma   90.00
#
_symmetry.space_group_name_H-M   'P 1'
#
loop_
_entity.id
_entity.type
_entity.pdbx_description
1 polymer ?
#
loop_
_entity_poly.entity_id
_entity_poly.type
_entity_poly.pdbx_seq_one_letter_code
_entity_poly.pdbx_strand_id
1 'polypeptide(L)'
;MLVACVTATSTESLRFDGEAPDAVRVTVDRGDLTIHGGAHAVSLTAESRARGSSRGRAQELAAAADLRAEIVGDELHVEAIAPDHGWTDLTLEVPDGLLLAVDLDDGALEGRGLRGSLEGRVRGRGVDLELFPEACELTVLGPVTLSLPFGLDYALTAFTDPEWGADIVDLGFDTFVQTSDRVEGTSGRADVPVELQVIGGPLLVLEATL
;
A
#
# COMPACT_ATOMS: atom_id res chain seq x y z
N MET A 1 25.74 27.96 -14.68
CA MET A 1 24.54 28.70 -14.24
C MET A 1 23.75 27.77 -13.35
N LEU A 2 23.74 28.00 -12.03
CA LEU A 2 22.95 27.20 -11.08
C LEU A 2 21.53 27.76 -11.08
N VAL A 3 20.57 27.04 -11.66
CA VAL A 3 19.15 27.39 -11.56
C VAL A 3 18.68 26.88 -10.21
N ALA A 4 18.31 27.79 -9.30
CA ALA A 4 17.74 27.42 -8.01
C ALA A 4 16.41 26.69 -8.25
N CYS A 5 16.30 25.46 -7.75
CA CYS A 5 15.08 24.68 -7.79
C CYS A 5 14.28 24.96 -6.51
N VAL A 6 12.99 25.24 -6.63
CA VAL A 6 12.07 25.48 -5.51
C VAL A 6 11.02 24.37 -5.50
N THR A 7 10.68 23.88 -4.32
CA THR A 7 9.58 22.91 -4.13
C THR A 7 8.38 23.62 -3.51
N ALA A 8 7.17 23.23 -3.92
CA ALA A 8 5.91 23.64 -3.29
C ALA A 8 5.03 22.43 -2.98
N THR A 9 4.10 22.61 -2.06
CA THR A 9 3.16 21.60 -1.58
C THR A 9 1.71 22.08 -1.74
N SER A 10 0.81 21.18 -2.14
CA SER A 10 -0.65 21.35 -2.10
C SER A 10 -1.27 20.21 -1.26
N THR A 11 -2.38 20.47 -0.58
CA THR A 11 -3.10 19.45 0.20
C THR A 11 -4.59 19.52 -0.11
N GLU A 12 -5.18 18.35 -0.38
CA GLU A 12 -6.62 18.18 -0.61
C GLU A 12 -7.16 17.06 0.28
N SER A 13 -8.37 17.23 0.81
CA SER A 13 -9.01 16.22 1.68
C SER A 13 -10.46 15.99 1.29
N LEU A 14 -10.87 14.73 1.26
CA LEU A 14 -12.22 14.27 0.97
C LEU A 14 -12.70 13.32 2.08
N ARG A 15 -13.99 13.36 2.41
CA ARG A 15 -14.59 12.53 3.46
C ARG A 15 -15.94 12.00 3.00
N PHE A 16 -16.17 10.71 3.21
CA PHE A 16 -17.37 10.00 2.82
C PHE A 16 -18.14 9.53 4.05
N ASP A 17 -19.06 10.36 4.55
CA ASP A 17 -19.88 10.09 5.75
C ASP A 17 -21.15 9.25 5.46
N GLY A 18 -21.22 8.57 4.32
CA GLY A 18 -22.36 7.75 3.88
C GLY A 18 -22.28 6.30 4.38
N GLU A 19 -23.17 5.45 3.88
CA GLU A 19 -22.98 3.99 3.96
C GLU A 19 -21.62 3.66 3.34
N ALA A 20 -20.81 2.86 4.04
CA ALA A 20 -19.48 2.51 3.56
C ALA A 20 -19.64 1.73 2.24
N PRO A 21 -18.84 2.02 1.20
CA PRO A 21 -18.81 1.19 0.01
C PRO A 21 -18.42 -0.25 0.42
N ASP A 22 -18.72 -1.26 -0.38
CA ASP A 22 -18.25 -2.63 -0.11
C ASP A 22 -16.75 -2.77 -0.42
N ALA A 23 -16.24 -1.96 -1.35
CA ALA A 23 -14.84 -1.94 -1.73
C ALA A 23 -14.30 -0.53 -1.99
N VAL A 24 -12.99 -0.35 -1.80
CA VAL A 24 -12.26 0.86 -2.19
C VAL A 24 -11.14 0.47 -3.14
N ARG A 25 -11.20 1.01 -4.36
CA ARG A 25 -10.15 0.88 -5.37
C ARG A 25 -9.30 2.14 -5.38
N VAL A 26 -8.00 1.99 -5.19
CA VAL A 26 -7.05 3.11 -5.06
C VAL A 26 -5.98 2.96 -6.12
N THR A 27 -5.84 3.97 -6.96
CA THR A 27 -4.78 4.09 -7.96
C THR A 27 -3.91 5.29 -7.64
N VAL A 28 -2.59 5.08 -7.52
CA VAL A 28 -1.60 6.14 -7.31
C VAL A 28 -0.49 5.97 -8.35
N ASP A 29 -0.32 6.96 -9.22
CA ASP A 29 0.67 6.88 -10.29
C ASP A 29 2.11 7.09 -9.77
N ARG A 30 2.32 8.04 -8.86
CA ARG A 30 3.59 8.34 -8.21
C ARG A 30 3.43 9.04 -6.87
N GLY A 31 4.05 8.48 -5.85
CA GLY A 31 4.04 8.98 -4.48
C GLY A 31 3.67 7.87 -3.49
N ASP A 32 3.68 8.17 -2.21
CA ASP A 32 3.45 7.14 -1.19
C ASP A 32 1.96 6.98 -0.87
N LEU A 33 1.52 5.74 -0.65
CA LEU A 33 0.17 5.42 -0.20
C LEU A 33 0.24 4.95 1.26
N THR A 34 -0.40 5.68 2.16
CA THR A 34 -0.55 5.33 3.57
C THR A 34 -2.00 4.95 3.86
N ILE A 35 -2.23 3.82 4.50
CA ILE A 35 -3.57 3.30 4.80
C ILE A 35 -3.72 3.03 6.29
N HIS A 36 -4.80 3.55 6.89
CA HIS A 36 -5.16 3.35 8.28
C HIS A 36 -6.52 2.65 8.38
N GLY A 37 -6.55 1.47 8.99
CA GLY A 37 -7.79 0.74 9.28
C GLY A 37 -8.47 1.22 10.57
N GLY A 38 -9.69 0.73 10.84
CA GLY A 38 -10.44 1.04 12.05
C GLY A 38 -11.17 2.39 12.03
N ALA A 39 -11.29 3.04 10.87
CA ALA A 39 -11.99 4.32 10.77
C ALA A 39 -13.52 4.13 10.80
N HIS A 40 -14.25 5.20 11.16
CA HIS A 40 -15.73 5.17 11.11
C HIS A 40 -16.30 5.42 9.71
N ALA A 41 -15.49 5.99 8.82
CA ALA A 41 -15.87 6.46 7.49
C ALA A 41 -14.61 6.49 6.62
N VAL A 42 -14.78 6.45 5.31
CA VAL A 42 -13.64 6.61 4.40
C VAL A 42 -13.22 8.08 4.38
N SER A 43 -11.93 8.34 4.62
CA SER A 43 -11.33 9.66 4.56
C SER A 43 -10.05 9.62 3.73
N LEU A 44 -9.82 10.67 2.93
CA LEU A 44 -8.71 10.78 2.01
C LEU A 44 -8.00 12.10 2.23
N THR A 45 -6.68 12.08 2.24
CA THR A 45 -5.85 13.29 2.22
C THR A 45 -4.71 13.09 1.24
N ALA A 46 -4.64 13.93 0.21
CA ALA A 46 -3.56 13.95 -0.75
C ALA A 46 -2.62 15.12 -0.46
N GLU A 47 -1.31 14.87 -0.42
CA GLU A 47 -0.26 15.89 -0.37
C GLU A 47 0.60 15.81 -1.64
N SER A 48 0.48 16.82 -2.49
CA SER A 48 1.20 16.88 -3.76
C SER A 48 2.39 17.81 -3.68
N ARG A 49 3.54 17.38 -4.18
CA ARG A 49 4.79 18.15 -4.20
C ARG A 49 5.34 18.24 -5.60
N ALA A 50 5.74 19.44 -6.01
CA ALA A 50 6.35 19.65 -7.32
C ALA A 50 7.54 20.61 -7.27
N ARG A 51 8.47 20.43 -8.21
CA ARG A 51 9.69 21.22 -8.35
C ARG A 51 9.58 22.19 -9.52
N GLY A 52 9.97 23.45 -9.32
CA GLY A 52 9.95 24.48 -10.35
C GLY A 52 11.17 25.40 -10.31
N SER A 53 11.41 26.09 -11.42
CA SER A 53 12.47 27.11 -11.55
C SER A 53 12.19 28.40 -10.77
N SER A 54 10.97 28.54 -10.25
CA SER A 54 10.55 29.63 -9.37
C SER A 54 9.50 29.12 -8.40
N ARG A 55 9.27 29.87 -7.31
CA ARG A 55 8.22 29.55 -6.33
C ARG A 55 6.82 29.50 -6.97
N GLY A 56 6.49 30.47 -7.83
CA GLY A 56 5.19 30.52 -8.51
C GLY A 56 4.97 29.31 -9.42
N ARG A 57 6.01 28.92 -10.19
CA ARG A 57 5.94 27.74 -11.04
C ARG A 57 5.84 26.44 -10.25
N ALA A 58 6.58 26.31 -9.15
CA ALA A 58 6.50 25.15 -8.27
C ALA A 58 5.09 25.01 -7.66
N GLN A 59 4.48 26.12 -7.26
CA GLN A 59 3.10 26.14 -6.72
C GLN A 59 2.06 25.77 -7.79
N GLU A 60 2.17 26.32 -9.00
CA GLU A 60 1.30 25.98 -10.11
C GLU A 60 1.39 24.50 -10.46
N LEU A 61 2.61 23.95 -10.50
CA LEU A 61 2.82 22.51 -10.72
C LEU A 61 2.25 21.68 -9.59
N ALA A 62 2.49 22.02 -8.32
CA ALA A 62 1.97 21.27 -7.19
C ALA A 62 0.43 21.28 -7.14
N ALA A 63 -0.20 22.37 -7.58
CA ALA A 63 -1.66 22.49 -7.70
C ALA A 63 -2.23 21.82 -8.96
N ALA A 64 -1.40 21.36 -9.88
CA ALA A 64 -1.82 20.61 -11.07
C ALA A 64 -1.93 19.09 -10.81
N ALA A 65 -1.67 18.66 -9.57
CA ALA A 65 -2.03 17.32 -9.13
C ALA A 65 -3.55 17.13 -9.21
N ASP A 66 -3.98 15.91 -9.50
CA ASP A 66 -5.39 15.59 -9.65
C ASP A 66 -5.75 14.49 -8.65
N LEU A 67 -6.70 14.79 -7.75
CA LEU A 67 -7.29 13.82 -6.85
C LEU A 67 -8.74 13.62 -7.27
N ARG A 68 -9.09 12.40 -7.67
CA ARG A 68 -10.46 12.03 -8.04
C ARG A 68 -10.97 10.99 -7.08
N ALA A 69 -12.22 11.16 -6.66
CA ALA A 69 -12.94 10.14 -5.91
C ALA A 69 -14.38 10.07 -6.43
N GLU A 70 -14.79 8.89 -6.89
CA GLU A 70 -16.12 8.64 -7.47
C GLU A 70 -16.68 7.33 -6.94
N ILE A 71 -17.99 7.29 -6.68
CA ILE A 71 -18.69 6.06 -6.32
C ILE A 71 -19.25 5.43 -7.59
N VAL A 72 -18.83 4.20 -7.89
CA VAL A 72 -19.26 3.42 -9.06
C VAL A 72 -19.90 2.13 -8.58
N GLY A 73 -21.24 2.10 -8.55
CA GLY A 73 -21.97 1.00 -7.91
C GLY A 73 -21.72 0.99 -6.41
N ASP A 74 -21.21 -0.12 -5.89
CA ASP A 74 -20.89 -0.30 -4.46
C ASP A 74 -19.39 -0.09 -4.16
N GLU A 75 -18.62 0.42 -5.13
CA GLU A 75 -17.19 0.68 -4.99
C GLU A 75 -16.88 2.18 -4.93
N LEU A 76 -15.93 2.58 -4.09
CA LEU A 76 -15.30 3.89 -4.15
C LEU A 76 -14.01 3.81 -4.97
N HIS A 77 -13.94 4.55 -6.07
CA HIS A 77 -12.78 4.65 -6.94
C HIS A 77 -12.02 5.92 -6.61
N VAL A 78 -10.76 5.76 -6.22
CA VAL A 78 -9.85 6.84 -5.82
C VAL A 78 -8.66 6.82 -6.76
N GLU A 79 -8.40 7.95 -7.40
CA GLU A 79 -7.26 8.14 -8.30
C GLU A 79 -6.46 9.37 -7.84
N ALA A 80 -5.18 9.18 -7.55
CA ALA A 80 -4.24 10.26 -7.25
C ALA A 80 -3.18 10.33 -8.34
N ILE A 81 -3.16 11.44 -9.08
CA ILE A 81 -2.25 11.69 -10.20
C ILE A 81 -1.23 12.76 -9.77
N ALA A 82 0.05 12.41 -9.89
CA ALA A 82 1.16 13.29 -9.62
C ALA A 82 1.29 14.37 -10.70
N PRO A 83 1.66 15.60 -10.33
CA PRO A 83 1.93 16.63 -11.31
C PRO A 83 3.24 16.36 -12.05
N ASP A 84 3.42 17.02 -13.19
CA ASP A 84 4.68 16.98 -13.95
C ASP A 84 5.89 17.31 -13.06
N HIS A 85 6.87 16.41 -13.05
CA HIS A 85 8.07 16.50 -12.20
C HIS A 85 7.78 16.62 -10.68
N GLY A 86 6.64 16.08 -10.24
CA GLY A 86 6.25 15.97 -8.84
C GLY A 86 5.85 14.55 -8.44
N TRP A 87 5.28 14.44 -7.25
CA TRP A 87 4.68 13.23 -6.66
C TRP A 87 3.48 13.63 -5.80
N THR A 88 2.56 12.70 -5.56
CA THR A 88 1.38 12.88 -4.71
C THR A 88 1.32 11.75 -3.68
N ASP A 89 1.50 12.10 -2.40
CA ASP A 89 1.31 11.15 -1.31
C ASP A 89 -0.17 11.11 -0.93
N LEU A 90 -0.75 9.91 -0.83
CA LEU A 90 -2.14 9.70 -0.49
C LEU A 90 -2.23 9.01 0.87
N THR A 91 -2.96 9.60 1.80
CA THR A 91 -3.37 8.97 3.06
C THR A 91 -4.85 8.60 2.98
N LEU A 92 -5.15 7.34 3.26
CA LEU A 92 -6.48 6.78 3.25
C LEU A 92 -6.82 6.23 4.64
N GLU A 93 -7.91 6.67 5.24
CA GLU A 93 -8.50 6.04 6.41
C GLU A 93 -9.72 5.23 5.96
N VAL A 94 -9.79 3.95 6.31
CA VAL A 94 -10.88 3.04 5.93
C VAL A 94 -11.54 2.35 7.12
N PRO A 95 -12.85 2.10 7.06
CA PRO A 95 -13.53 1.14 7.92
C PRO A 95 -12.97 -0.28 7.85
N ASP A 96 -13.23 -1.05 8.91
CA ASP A 96 -12.93 -2.47 8.94
C ASP A 96 -13.88 -3.27 8.03
N GLY A 97 -13.40 -4.40 7.51
CA GLY A 97 -14.21 -5.37 6.76
C GLY A 97 -14.35 -5.06 5.26
N LEU A 98 -13.67 -4.03 4.78
CA LEU A 98 -13.69 -3.62 3.38
C LEU A 98 -12.76 -4.47 2.51
N LEU A 99 -13.11 -4.61 1.23
CA LEU A 99 -12.16 -5.00 0.20
C LEU A 99 -11.37 -3.77 -0.27
N LEU A 100 -10.06 -3.82 -0.14
CA LEU A 100 -9.15 -2.78 -0.61
C LEU A 100 -8.38 -3.27 -1.84
N ALA A 101 -8.54 -2.57 -2.96
CA ALA A 101 -7.82 -2.88 -4.20
C ALA A 101 -6.82 -1.76 -4.50
N VAL A 102 -5.52 -2.05 -4.51
CA VAL A 102 -4.46 -1.04 -4.67
C VAL A 102 -3.71 -1.22 -5.99
N ASP A 103 -3.50 -0.14 -6.73
CA ASP A 103 -2.56 -0.07 -7.85
C ASP A 103 -1.62 1.11 -7.65
N LEU A 104 -0.38 0.83 -7.21
CA LEU A 104 0.65 1.82 -6.96
C LEU A 104 1.80 1.64 -7.95
N ASP A 105 2.00 2.61 -8.84
CA ASP A 105 2.95 2.50 -9.96
C ASP A 105 4.39 2.91 -9.60
N ASP A 106 4.57 3.91 -8.73
CA ASP A 106 5.89 4.36 -8.25
C ASP A 106 5.79 4.98 -6.85
N GLY A 107 5.97 4.15 -5.81
CA GLY A 107 5.92 4.62 -4.43
C GLY A 107 6.19 3.55 -3.39
N ALA A 108 5.94 3.89 -2.13
CA ALA A 108 5.83 2.97 -1.02
C ALA A 108 4.36 2.82 -0.61
N LEU A 109 3.95 1.60 -0.27
CA LEU A 109 2.68 1.33 0.40
C LEU A 109 2.95 1.08 1.89
N GLU A 110 2.35 1.89 2.75
CA GLU A 110 2.36 1.73 4.20
C GLU A 110 0.94 1.48 4.70
N GLY A 111 0.75 0.52 5.60
CA GLY A 111 -0.56 0.15 6.11
C GLY A 111 -0.52 -0.27 7.57
N ARG A 112 -1.43 0.27 8.38
CA ARG A 112 -1.53 -0.07 9.81
C ARG A 112 -2.96 -0.42 10.20
N GLY A 113 -3.11 -1.49 10.98
CA GLY A 113 -4.39 -1.94 11.53
C GLY A 113 -5.42 -2.31 10.47
N LEU A 114 -4.99 -2.75 9.28
CA LEU A 114 -5.91 -3.05 8.18
C LEU A 114 -6.66 -4.34 8.46
N ARG A 115 -8.01 -4.28 8.48
CA ARG A 115 -8.90 -5.42 8.73
C ARG A 115 -9.83 -5.59 7.54
N GLY A 116 -9.80 -6.76 6.89
CA GLY A 116 -10.60 -7.03 5.70
C GLY A 116 -9.78 -7.72 4.62
N SER A 117 -10.16 -7.52 3.36
CA SER A 117 -9.46 -8.11 2.22
C SER A 117 -8.58 -7.09 1.52
N LEU A 118 -7.38 -7.48 1.09
CA LEU A 118 -6.45 -6.60 0.36
C LEU A 118 -6.02 -7.29 -0.94
N GLU A 119 -6.23 -6.65 -2.07
CA GLU A 119 -5.71 -7.09 -3.35
C GLU A 119 -4.90 -5.98 -4.04
N GLY A 120 -3.94 -6.35 -4.88
CA GLY A 120 -3.42 -5.40 -5.85
C GLY A 120 -1.95 -5.50 -6.21
N ARG A 121 -1.46 -4.40 -6.77
CA ARG A 121 -0.14 -4.25 -7.35
C ARG A 121 0.58 -3.07 -6.73
N VAL A 122 1.83 -3.29 -6.32
CA VAL A 122 2.71 -2.21 -5.84
C VAL A 122 4.03 -2.27 -6.60
N ARG A 123 4.49 -1.13 -7.09
CA ARG A 123 5.78 -0.96 -7.74
C ARG A 123 6.52 0.20 -7.10
N GLY A 124 7.83 0.03 -6.89
CA GLY A 124 8.71 1.12 -6.48
C GLY A 124 9.50 0.81 -5.22
N ARG A 125 9.25 1.58 -4.15
CA ARG A 125 10.05 1.58 -2.92
C ARG A 125 9.73 0.42 -1.98
N GLY A 126 8.57 -0.23 -2.14
CA GLY A 126 8.20 -1.42 -1.40
C GLY A 126 6.88 -1.31 -0.64
N VAL A 127 6.67 -2.26 0.27
CA VAL A 127 5.45 -2.43 1.05
C VAL A 127 5.80 -2.65 2.52
N ASP A 128 5.16 -1.93 3.44
CA ASP A 128 5.19 -2.16 4.90
C ASP A 128 3.75 -2.19 5.41
N LEU A 129 3.23 -3.38 5.70
CA LEU A 129 1.84 -3.59 6.06
C LEU A 129 1.70 -4.33 7.38
N GLU A 130 0.82 -3.85 8.25
CA GLU A 130 0.23 -4.59 9.37
C GLU A 130 -1.21 -4.96 9.01
N LEU A 131 -1.46 -6.24 8.72
CA LEU A 131 -2.73 -6.75 8.20
C LEU A 131 -3.37 -7.75 9.16
N PHE A 132 -4.68 -7.65 9.33
CA PHE A 132 -5.57 -8.67 9.90
C PHE A 132 -6.46 -9.19 8.75
N PRO A 133 -5.89 -9.95 7.79
CA PRO A 133 -6.56 -10.21 6.53
C PRO A 133 -7.64 -11.29 6.67
N GLU A 134 -8.78 -11.09 6.01
CA GLU A 134 -9.67 -12.19 5.63
C GLU A 134 -9.11 -12.91 4.39
N ALA A 135 -8.60 -12.12 3.44
CA ALA A 135 -7.83 -12.58 2.28
C ALA A 135 -6.82 -11.49 1.87
N CYS A 136 -5.65 -11.90 1.36
CA CYS A 136 -4.64 -10.98 0.85
C CYS A 136 -3.99 -11.53 -0.43
N GLU A 137 -4.04 -10.77 -1.52
CA GLU A 137 -3.36 -11.08 -2.78
C GLU A 137 -2.57 -9.85 -3.28
N LEU A 138 -1.24 -9.88 -3.17
CA LEU A 138 -0.39 -8.74 -3.56
C LEU A 138 0.71 -9.13 -4.54
N THR A 139 0.85 -8.36 -5.61
CA THR A 139 2.02 -8.38 -6.50
C THR A 139 2.88 -7.16 -6.24
N VAL A 140 4.06 -7.35 -5.65
CA VAL A 140 4.97 -6.25 -5.29
C VAL A 140 6.23 -6.32 -6.12
N LEU A 141 6.64 -5.23 -6.77
CA LEU A 141 7.96 -5.05 -7.36
C LEU A 141 8.78 -4.12 -6.45
N GLY A 142 9.45 -4.71 -5.46
CA GLY A 142 10.17 -3.99 -4.42
C GLY A 142 10.27 -4.80 -3.13
N PRO A 143 10.92 -4.26 -2.08
CA PRO A 143 10.99 -4.93 -0.80
C PRO A 143 9.60 -5.01 -0.14
N VAL A 144 9.37 -6.06 0.64
CA VAL A 144 8.11 -6.27 1.37
C VAL A 144 8.41 -6.54 2.83
N THR A 145 7.66 -5.89 3.71
CA THR A 145 7.55 -6.20 5.13
C THR A 145 6.07 -6.40 5.44
N LEU A 146 5.68 -7.62 5.78
CA LEU A 146 4.31 -7.96 6.15
C LEU A 146 4.29 -8.42 7.60
N SER A 147 3.58 -7.69 8.45
CA SER A 147 3.32 -8.01 9.85
C SER A 147 1.91 -8.59 10.01
N LEU A 148 1.81 -9.82 10.51
CA LEU A 148 0.54 -10.49 10.83
C LEU A 148 0.35 -10.61 12.36
N PRO A 149 -0.90 -10.54 12.85
CA PRO A 149 -1.24 -10.64 14.27
C PRO A 149 -0.79 -11.95 14.89
N PHE A 150 -0.53 -11.93 16.20
CA PHE A 150 -0.20 -13.13 16.95
C PHE A 150 -1.45 -13.97 17.25
N GLY A 151 -1.28 -15.29 17.39
CA GLY A 151 -2.29 -16.19 17.95
C GLY A 151 -3.48 -16.52 17.05
N LEU A 152 -3.38 -16.24 15.75
CA LEU A 152 -4.36 -16.64 14.74
C LEU A 152 -3.73 -17.63 13.76
N ASP A 153 -4.56 -18.50 13.18
CA ASP A 153 -4.15 -19.44 12.15
C ASP A 153 -4.13 -18.71 10.80
N TYR A 154 -3.04 -18.86 10.03
CA TYR A 154 -2.88 -18.27 8.72
C TYR A 154 -2.35 -19.29 7.74
N ALA A 155 -2.80 -19.20 6.49
CA ALA A 155 -2.16 -19.84 5.35
C ALA A 155 -1.46 -18.77 4.51
N LEU A 156 -0.15 -18.57 4.71
CA LEU A 156 0.65 -17.64 3.90
C LEU A 156 1.37 -18.38 2.78
N THR A 157 1.16 -17.94 1.54
CA THR A 157 1.97 -18.37 0.40
C THR A 157 2.60 -17.16 -0.31
N ALA A 158 3.92 -17.17 -0.43
CA ALA A 158 4.72 -16.14 -1.07
C ALA A 158 5.61 -16.74 -2.17
N PHE A 159 5.63 -16.12 -3.35
CA PHE A 159 6.54 -16.48 -4.44
C PHE A 159 7.52 -15.36 -4.68
N THR A 160 8.78 -15.72 -4.83
CA THR A 160 9.86 -14.79 -5.16
C THR A 160 10.46 -15.18 -6.49
N ASP A 161 10.86 -14.21 -7.30
CA ASP A 161 11.63 -14.50 -8.51
C ASP A 161 13.07 -14.95 -8.12
N PRO A 162 13.45 -16.21 -8.38
CA PRO A 162 14.76 -16.74 -8.00
C PRO A 162 15.92 -16.03 -8.69
N GLU A 163 15.70 -15.30 -9.79
CA GLU A 163 16.74 -14.54 -10.48
C GLU A 163 17.13 -13.24 -9.74
N TRP A 164 16.30 -12.76 -8.81
CA TRP A 164 16.47 -11.46 -8.16
C TRP A 164 17.14 -11.54 -6.79
N GLY A 165 17.41 -12.75 -6.27
CA GLY A 165 18.13 -12.95 -5.02
C GLY A 165 17.36 -12.48 -3.79
N ALA A 166 16.07 -12.79 -3.73
CA ALA A 166 15.22 -12.45 -2.59
C ALA A 166 15.66 -13.20 -1.32
N ASP A 167 15.98 -12.44 -0.28
CA ASP A 167 16.14 -12.99 1.07
C ASP A 167 14.81 -12.95 1.80
N ILE A 168 14.40 -14.09 2.37
CA ILE A 168 13.18 -14.23 3.15
C ILE A 168 13.55 -14.43 4.62
N VAL A 169 13.06 -13.53 5.47
CA VAL A 169 13.19 -13.64 6.93
C VAL A 169 11.84 -13.98 7.51
N ASP A 170 11.78 -15.07 8.28
CA ASP A 170 10.64 -15.50 9.08
C ASP A 170 10.90 -15.17 10.55
N LEU A 171 9.96 -14.47 11.17
CA LEU A 171 9.89 -14.25 12.60
C LEU A 171 8.58 -14.80 13.18
N GLY A 172 8.44 -16.11 13.38
CA GLY A 172 7.40 -16.68 14.25
C GLY A 172 6.39 -17.62 13.60
N PHE A 173 6.61 -18.08 12.37
CA PHE A 173 5.84 -19.21 11.83
C PHE A 173 6.14 -20.52 12.58
N ASP A 174 5.11 -21.34 12.79
CA ASP A 174 5.26 -22.66 13.39
C ASP A 174 5.67 -23.72 12.37
N THR A 175 5.13 -23.60 11.16
CA THR A 175 5.56 -24.39 10.00
C THR A 175 5.98 -23.43 8.91
N PHE A 176 7.24 -23.55 8.49
CA PHE A 176 7.84 -22.72 7.45
C PHE A 176 8.58 -23.63 6.45
N VAL A 177 8.19 -23.54 5.19
CA VAL A 177 8.82 -24.26 4.08
C VAL A 177 9.33 -23.23 3.09
N GLN A 178 10.64 -23.23 2.84
CA GLN A 178 11.29 -22.34 1.88
C GLN A 178 12.00 -23.16 0.79
N THR A 179 11.67 -22.85 -0.46
CA THR A 179 12.44 -23.25 -1.65
C THR A 179 13.11 -22.02 -2.27
N SER A 180 13.78 -22.19 -3.40
CA SER A 180 14.45 -21.09 -4.12
C SER A 180 13.49 -20.01 -4.64
N ASP A 181 12.22 -20.34 -4.80
CA ASP A 181 11.20 -19.57 -5.53
C ASP A 181 9.87 -19.43 -4.77
N ARG A 182 9.73 -20.12 -3.64
CA ARG A 182 8.47 -20.22 -2.91
C ARG A 182 8.69 -20.32 -1.41
N VAL A 183 7.81 -19.66 -0.67
CA VAL A 183 7.65 -19.79 0.77
C VAL A 183 6.20 -20.12 1.10
N GLU A 184 6.03 -21.14 1.93
CA GLU A 184 4.77 -21.49 2.56
C GLU A 184 4.96 -21.40 4.07
N GLY A 185 4.10 -20.63 4.73
CA GLY A 185 4.06 -20.49 6.17
C GLY A 185 2.66 -20.78 6.68
N THR A 186 2.53 -21.63 7.68
CA THR A 186 1.31 -21.68 8.51
C THR A 186 1.67 -21.28 9.92
N SER A 187 0.93 -20.31 10.48
CA SER A 187 1.18 -19.83 11.84
C SER A 187 0.71 -20.83 12.90
N GLY A 188 1.22 -20.64 14.11
CA GLY A 188 0.83 -21.44 15.28
C GLY A 188 1.51 -21.13 16.62
N ARG A 189 2.19 -19.99 16.85
CA ARG A 189 2.65 -19.61 18.21
C ARG A 189 2.17 -18.24 18.67
N ALA A 190 1.55 -18.25 19.85
CA ALA A 190 0.80 -17.14 20.44
C ALA A 190 1.64 -15.94 20.93
N ASP A 191 2.96 -15.93 20.67
CA ASP A 191 3.90 -15.12 21.46
C ASP A 191 4.75 -14.14 20.62
N VAL A 192 4.77 -14.26 19.28
CA VAL A 192 5.63 -13.46 18.38
C VAL A 192 4.83 -13.00 17.14
N PRO A 193 4.88 -11.72 16.76
CA PRO A 193 4.26 -11.24 15.52
C PRO A 193 5.01 -11.83 14.33
N VAL A 194 4.26 -12.29 13.32
CA VAL A 194 4.85 -12.91 12.13
C VAL A 194 5.26 -11.81 11.16
N GLU A 195 6.56 -11.74 10.86
CA GLU A 195 7.11 -10.81 9.90
C GLU A 195 7.67 -11.57 8.69
N LEU A 196 7.18 -11.25 7.48
CA LEU A 196 7.79 -11.66 6.23
C LEU A 196 8.55 -10.47 5.66
N GLN A 197 9.89 -10.56 5.64
CA GLN A 197 10.72 -9.61 4.90
C GLN A 197 11.15 -10.23 3.57
N VAL A 198 11.01 -9.49 2.47
CA VAL A 198 11.55 -9.85 1.15
C VAL A 198 12.48 -8.73 0.70
N ILE A 199 13.76 -9.04 0.54
CA ILE A 199 14.79 -8.06 0.15
C ILE A 199 15.14 -8.27 -1.32
N GLY A 200 14.54 -7.47 -2.20
CA GLY A 200 14.80 -7.48 -3.65
C GLY A 200 13.87 -8.40 -4.45
N GLY A 201 13.49 -7.96 -5.66
CA GLY A 201 12.69 -8.74 -6.62
C GLY A 201 11.17 -8.58 -6.51
N PRO A 202 10.41 -9.20 -7.45
CA PRO A 202 8.96 -9.36 -7.35
C PRO A 202 8.56 -10.31 -6.23
N LEU A 203 7.56 -9.95 -5.41
CA LEU A 203 6.82 -10.84 -4.52
C LEU A 203 5.40 -11.02 -5.04
N LEU A 204 4.93 -12.26 -5.11
CA LEU A 204 3.51 -12.56 -5.23
C LEU A 204 3.06 -13.22 -3.91
N VAL A 205 2.31 -12.50 -3.09
CA VAL A 205 1.57 -13.08 -1.97
C VAL A 205 0.24 -13.54 -2.55
N LEU A 206 0.01 -14.85 -2.64
CA LEU A 206 -1.22 -15.39 -3.25
C LEU A 206 -2.35 -15.54 -2.23
N GLU A 207 -2.02 -15.79 -0.98
CA GLU A 207 -3.03 -16.04 0.04
C GLU A 207 -2.44 -15.75 1.41
N ALA A 208 -3.20 -14.99 2.21
CA ALA A 208 -3.13 -14.96 3.67
C ALA A 208 -4.59 -14.94 4.15
N THR A 209 -5.09 -16.10 4.57
CA THR A 209 -6.48 -16.30 5.00
C THR A 209 -6.52 -16.71 6.48
N LEU A 210 -7.54 -16.25 7.21
CA LEU A 210 -7.90 -16.65 8.59
C LEU A 210 -8.82 -17.88 8.60
#